data_AF-A0A7W5A720-F1
#
_entry.id   AF-A0A7W5A720-F1
#
_cell.length_a   1.000
_cell.length_b   1.000
_cell.length_c   1.000
_cell.angle_alpha   90.00
_cell.angle_beta   90.00
_cell.angle_gamma   90.00
#
_symmetry.space_group_name_H-M   'P 1'
#
loop_
_entity.id
_entity.type
_entity.pdbx_description
1 polymer ?
#
loop_
_entity_poly.entity_id
_entity_poly.type
_entity_poly.pdbx_seq_one_letter_code
_entity_poly.pdbx_strand_id
1 'polypeptide(L)'
;MSAIKSHVMTWAANLLECLPNVELHGFDIEADYVPALNAKTKKLQMVPAVTLSVRPAGYDAAKVLAESLSLHESDPSVKEDGLGLFAWHTWQGWVPEASTEVAVRVEITTTERLWLAEEVA
;
A
#
# COMPACT_ATOMS: atom_id res chain seq x y z
N MET A 1 -2.15 -7.72 -24.80
CA MET A 1 -1.48 -7.35 -23.53
C MET A 1 0.01 -7.23 -23.81
N SER A 2 0.70 -6.16 -23.38
CA SER A 2 2.15 -6.05 -23.56
C SER A 2 2.88 -6.99 -22.59
N ALA A 3 4.06 -7.49 -22.97
CA ALA A 3 4.88 -8.36 -22.12
C ALA A 3 5.20 -7.73 -20.76
N ILE A 4 5.32 -6.39 -20.73
CA ILE A 4 5.57 -5.60 -19.52
C ILE A 4 4.37 -5.67 -18.55
N LYS A 5 3.14 -5.54 -19.06
CA LYS A 5 1.93 -5.69 -18.22
C LYS A 5 1.80 -7.10 -17.66
N SER A 6 2.17 -8.12 -18.43
CA SER A 6 2.15 -9.52 -17.95
C SER A 6 3.19 -9.75 -16.85
N HIS A 7 4.41 -9.24 -17.02
CA HIS A 7 5.49 -9.40 -16.05
C HIS A 7 5.21 -8.65 -14.74
N VAL A 8 4.68 -7.43 -14.84
CA VAL A 8 4.23 -6.62 -13.69
C VAL A 8 3.14 -7.32 -12.89
N MET A 9 2.14 -7.90 -13.56
CA MET A 9 1.02 -8.58 -12.90
C MET A 9 1.46 -9.84 -12.16
N THR A 10 2.40 -10.62 -12.72
CA THR A 10 3.00 -11.77 -12.01
C THR A 10 3.70 -11.34 -10.73
N TRP A 11 4.37 -10.19 -10.75
CA TRP A 11 5.07 -9.70 -9.58
C TRP A 11 4.11 -9.27 -8.47
N ALA A 12 3.06 -8.51 -8.83
CA ALA A 12 2.03 -8.10 -7.87
C ALA A 12 1.31 -9.30 -7.23
N ALA A 13 1.03 -10.36 -8.01
CA ALA A 13 0.48 -11.61 -7.49
C ALA A 13 1.40 -12.28 -6.46
N ASN A 14 2.70 -12.38 -6.75
CA ASN A 14 3.67 -12.95 -5.81
C ASN A 14 3.79 -12.14 -4.51
N LEU A 15 3.72 -10.80 -4.59
CA LEU A 15 3.72 -9.97 -3.39
C LEU A 15 2.49 -10.27 -2.53
N LEU A 16 1.31 -10.35 -3.14
CA LEU A 16 0.06 -10.68 -2.45
C LEU A 16 0.10 -12.06 -1.80
N GLU A 17 0.72 -13.06 -2.43
CA GLU A 17 0.91 -14.40 -1.86
C GLU A 17 1.83 -14.42 -0.63
N CYS A 18 2.80 -13.51 -0.57
CA CYS A 18 3.74 -13.39 0.55
C CYS A 18 3.20 -12.55 1.71
N LEU A 19 2.04 -11.89 1.55
CA LEU A 19 1.45 -11.12 2.63
C LEU A 19 1.02 -12.06 3.77
N PRO A 20 1.11 -11.60 5.04
CA PRO A 20 0.51 -12.34 6.14
C PRO A 20 -0.97 -12.63 5.84
N ASN A 21 -1.53 -13.70 6.42
CA ASN A 21 -2.94 -14.06 6.29
C ASN A 21 -3.83 -12.93 6.82
N VAL A 22 -4.10 -11.97 5.94
CA VAL A 22 -4.87 -10.76 6.20
C VAL A 22 -6.04 -10.78 5.25
N GLU A 23 -7.24 -10.60 5.79
CA GLU A 23 -8.44 -10.48 4.97
C GLU A 23 -8.40 -9.16 4.20
N LEU A 24 -8.56 -9.27 2.88
CA LEU A 24 -8.57 -8.13 1.96
C LEU A 24 -9.98 -7.91 1.43
N HIS A 25 -10.49 -6.69 1.56
CA HIS A 25 -11.72 -6.25 0.90
C HIS A 25 -11.51 -5.89 -0.57
N GLY A 26 -10.26 -5.61 -0.96
CA GLY A 26 -9.90 -5.43 -2.35
C GLY A 26 -8.47 -4.96 -2.54
N PHE A 27 -8.02 -5.01 -3.78
CA PHE A 27 -6.75 -4.43 -4.20
C PHE A 27 -6.88 -3.85 -5.60
N ASP A 28 -5.97 -2.95 -5.95
CA ASP A 28 -5.81 -2.41 -7.30
C ASP A 28 -4.34 -2.37 -7.68
N ILE A 29 -4.05 -2.57 -8.97
CA ILE A 29 -2.68 -2.63 -9.49
C ILE A 29 -2.56 -1.69 -10.68
N GLU A 30 -1.75 -0.66 -10.50
CA GLU A 30 -1.38 0.26 -11.57
C GLU A 30 0.07 0.03 -12.00
N ALA A 31 0.30 0.00 -13.31
CA ALA A 31 1.61 -0.17 -13.90
C ALA A 31 2.01 1.11 -14.64
N ASP A 32 3.14 1.69 -14.27
CA ASP A 32 3.67 2.92 -14.89
C ASP A 32 5.20 2.87 -14.99
N TYR A 33 5.83 3.99 -15.32
CA TYR A 33 7.27 4.20 -15.25
C TYR A 33 7.59 5.32 -14.28
N VAL A 34 8.57 5.10 -13.41
CA VAL A 34 9.08 6.12 -12.50
C VAL A 34 10.54 6.44 -12.77
N PRO A 35 10.95 7.70 -12.54
CA PRO A 35 12.36 8.05 -12.58
C PRO A 35 13.11 7.40 -11.42
N ALA A 36 14.15 6.62 -11.71
CA ALA A 36 15.06 6.05 -10.72
C ALA A 36 16.51 6.34 -11.08
N LEU A 37 17.34 6.59 -10.06
CA LEU A 37 18.78 6.78 -10.24
C LEU A 37 19.45 5.43 -10.45
N ASN A 38 20.01 5.20 -11.63
CA ASN A 38 20.78 3.99 -11.89
C ASN A 38 22.08 4.02 -11.08
N ALA A 39 22.26 3.05 -10.18
CA ALA A 39 23.39 2.99 -9.26
C ALA A 39 24.75 2.94 -9.98
N LYS A 40 24.82 2.31 -11.18
CA LYS A 40 26.04 2.15 -11.97
C LYS A 40 26.36 3.37 -12.82
N THR A 41 25.35 3.93 -13.49
CA THR A 41 25.56 5.04 -14.44
C THR A 41 25.41 6.41 -13.80
N LYS A 42 24.88 6.49 -12.57
CA LYS A 42 24.53 7.73 -11.86
C LYS A 42 23.62 8.65 -12.69
N LYS A 43 22.87 8.09 -13.65
CA LYS A 43 21.90 8.80 -14.48
C LYS A 43 20.49 8.44 -14.04
N LEU A 44 19.59 9.41 -14.17
CA LEU A 44 18.15 9.16 -14.09
C LEU A 44 17.73 8.32 -15.30
N GLN A 45 17.09 7.20 -15.02
CA GLN A 45 16.45 6.35 -16.04
C GLN A 45 15.00 6.10 -15.63
N MET A 46 14.11 5.95 -16.61
CA MET A 46 12.75 5.49 -16.35
C MET A 46 12.79 3.98 -16.13
N VAL A 47 12.30 3.52 -14.98
CA VAL A 47 12.15 2.10 -14.67
C VAL A 47 10.67 1.74 -14.58
N PRO A 48 10.26 0.53 -14.98
CA PRO A 48 8.91 0.06 -14.73
C PRO A 48 8.62 0.11 -13.22
N ALA A 49 7.42 0.58 -12.89
CA ALA A 49 6.93 0.63 -11.53
C ALA A 49 5.52 0.04 -11.43
N VAL A 50 5.23 -0.48 -10.25
CA VAL A 50 3.93 -1.01 -9.88
C VAL A 50 3.49 -0.31 -8.62
N THR A 51 2.27 0.25 -8.66
CA THR A 51 1.58 0.70 -7.48
C THR A 51 0.55 -0.36 -7.12
N LEU A 52 0.67 -0.95 -5.93
CA LEU A 52 -0.31 -1.85 -5.36
C LEU A 52 -1.08 -1.11 -4.27
N SER A 53 -2.36 -0.86 -4.51
CA SER A 53 -3.28 -0.30 -3.53
C SER A 53 -4.05 -1.42 -2.86
N VAL A 54 -3.94 -1.58 -1.55
CA VAL A 54 -4.54 -2.66 -0.76
C VAL A 54 -5.55 -2.08 0.22
N ARG A 55 -6.70 -2.75 0.34
CA ARG A 55 -7.76 -2.43 1.31
C ARG A 55 -8.01 -3.63 2.23
N PRO A 56 -7.33 -3.68 3.39
CA PRO A 56 -7.54 -4.72 4.39
C PRO A 56 -8.90 -4.59 5.10
N ALA A 57 -9.36 -5.65 5.73
CA ALA A 57 -10.68 -5.71 6.37
C ALA A 57 -10.87 -4.78 7.58
N GLY A 58 -9.77 -4.28 8.17
CA GLY A 58 -9.79 -3.38 9.33
C GLY A 58 -8.42 -2.80 9.66
N TYR A 59 -8.36 -1.99 10.71
CA TYR A 59 -7.14 -1.30 11.16
C TYR A 59 -6.04 -2.28 11.56
N ASP A 60 -6.32 -3.26 12.41
CA ASP A 60 -5.30 -4.23 12.87
C ASP A 60 -4.68 -5.00 11.70
N ALA A 61 -5.52 -5.44 10.77
CA ALA A 61 -5.13 -6.08 9.52
C ALA A 61 -4.21 -5.18 8.67
N ALA A 62 -4.58 -3.90 8.52
CA ALA A 62 -3.79 -2.93 7.79
C ALA A 62 -2.45 -2.60 8.45
N LYS A 63 -2.44 -2.50 9.78
CA LYS A 63 -1.25 -2.24 10.57
C LYS A 63 -0.25 -3.40 10.50
N VAL A 64 -0.70 -4.64 10.69
CA VAL A 64 0.15 -5.84 10.55
C VAL A 64 0.79 -5.90 9.16
N LEU A 65 -0.01 -5.61 8.12
CA LEU A 65 0.49 -5.57 6.75
C LEU A 65 1.53 -4.45 6.57
N ALA A 66 1.26 -3.24 7.05
CA ALA A 66 2.18 -2.12 6.97
C ALA A 66 3.50 -2.38 7.70
N GLU A 67 3.44 -2.96 8.91
CA GLU A 67 4.62 -3.33 9.69
C GLU A 67 5.46 -4.39 8.98
N SER A 68 4.83 -5.41 8.39
CA SER A 68 5.53 -6.45 7.61
C SER A 68 6.28 -5.89 6.40
N LEU A 69 5.78 -4.78 5.83
CA LEU A 69 6.36 -4.09 4.68
C LEU A 69 7.22 -2.88 5.09
N SER A 70 7.40 -2.65 6.39
CA SER A 70 8.12 -1.50 6.94
C SER A 70 7.62 -0.15 6.38
N LEU A 71 6.31 -0.02 6.19
CA LEU A 71 5.68 1.19 5.67
C LEU A 71 5.34 2.16 6.80
N HIS A 72 5.52 3.45 6.53
CA HIS A 72 5.15 4.50 7.46
C HIS A 72 3.70 4.94 7.24
N GLU A 73 2.98 5.11 8.35
CA GLU A 73 1.67 5.72 8.34
C GLU A 73 1.80 7.21 8.03
N SER A 74 0.99 7.70 7.10
CA SER A 74 0.75 9.13 6.95
C SER A 74 -0.22 9.59 8.03
N ASP A 75 -0.14 10.84 8.48
CA ASP A 75 -1.03 11.35 9.52
C ASP A 75 -2.51 11.04 9.20
N PRO A 76 -3.24 10.37 10.12
CA PRO A 76 -4.60 9.93 9.84
C PRO A 76 -5.51 11.15 9.70
N SER A 77 -6.36 11.12 8.67
CA SER A 77 -7.36 12.19 8.47
C SER A 77 -8.67 11.79 9.14
N VAL A 78 -9.14 12.60 10.08
CA VAL A 78 -10.41 12.37 10.79
C VAL A 78 -11.54 13.13 10.10
N LYS A 79 -12.66 12.45 9.87
CA LYS A 79 -13.85 13.02 9.24
C LYS A 79 -15.12 12.57 9.97
N GLU A 80 -16.17 13.37 9.85
CA GLU A 80 -17.51 13.07 10.36
C GLU A 80 -18.44 12.81 9.17
N ASP A 81 -19.25 11.75 9.24
CA ASP A 81 -20.20 11.34 8.18
C ASP A 81 -21.66 11.26 8.67
N GLY A 82 -21.98 11.91 9.79
CA GLY A 82 -23.33 11.92 10.37
C GLY A 82 -23.72 10.64 11.12
N LEU A 83 -22.87 9.60 11.10
CA LEU A 83 -22.99 8.38 11.92
C LEU A 83 -21.89 8.30 13.00
N GLY A 84 -21.08 9.36 13.12
CA GLY A 84 -19.99 9.51 14.09
C GLY A 84 -18.71 10.01 13.45
N LEU A 85 -17.60 9.90 14.17
CA LEU A 85 -16.25 10.18 13.67
C LEU A 85 -15.63 8.91 13.07
N PHE A 86 -14.89 9.05 11.98
CA PHE A 86 -14.05 7.99 11.43
C PHE A 86 -12.65 8.53 11.11
N ALA A 87 -11.65 7.71 11.33
CA ALA A 87 -10.27 7.97 10.95
C ALA A 87 -9.94 7.23 9.66
N TRP A 88 -9.38 7.93 8.70
CA TRP A 88 -8.80 7.35 7.50
C TRP A 88 -7.30 7.16 7.71
N HIS A 89 -6.86 5.92 7.60
CA HIS A 89 -5.46 5.54 7.77
C HIS A 89 -4.86 5.15 6.43
N THR A 90 -3.66 5.66 6.16
CA THR A 90 -2.91 5.36 4.94
C THR A 90 -1.46 5.07 5.29
N TRP A 91 -0.98 3.89 4.91
CA TRP A 91 0.45 3.56 4.91
C TRP A 91 0.94 3.48 3.49
N GLN A 92 2.08 4.11 3.19
CA GLN A 92 2.60 4.09 1.84
C GLN A 92 4.11 4.12 1.80
N GLY A 93 4.69 3.51 0.77
CA GLY A 93 6.13 3.51 0.58
C GLY A 93 6.59 2.59 -0.53
N TRP A 94 7.88 2.69 -0.82
CA TRP A 94 8.55 1.78 -1.74
C TRP A 94 8.99 0.54 -0.98
N VAL A 95 8.78 -0.64 -1.56
CA VAL A 95 9.23 -1.91 -1.00
C VAL A 95 10.58 -2.25 -1.63
N PRO A 96 11.71 -2.07 -0.93
CA PRO A 96 13.03 -2.20 -1.53
C PRO A 96 13.44 -3.66 -1.82
N GLU A 97 12.84 -4.62 -1.11
CA GLU A 97 13.13 -6.06 -1.25
C GLU A 97 12.32 -6.73 -2.36
N ALA A 98 11.44 -5.97 -3.00
CA ALA A 98 10.48 -6.46 -3.96
C ALA A 98 11.12 -6.98 -5.26
N SER A 99 11.91 -6.13 -5.93
CA SER A 99 12.57 -6.46 -7.20
C SER A 99 13.66 -5.45 -7.52
N THR A 100 14.75 -5.92 -8.13
CA THR A 100 15.79 -5.06 -8.72
C THR A 100 15.43 -4.56 -10.11
N GLU A 101 14.38 -5.12 -10.73
CA GLU A 101 13.97 -4.87 -12.10
C GLU A 101 12.69 -4.00 -12.19
N VAL A 102 11.85 -4.06 -11.15
CA VAL A 102 10.57 -3.37 -11.07
C VAL A 102 10.48 -2.64 -9.74
N ALA A 103 10.29 -1.33 -9.77
CA ALA A 103 10.09 -0.55 -8.55
C ALA A 103 8.66 -0.77 -8.04
N VAL A 104 8.50 -1.07 -6.75
CA VAL A 104 7.18 -1.40 -6.19
C VAL A 104 6.82 -0.41 -5.11
N ARG A 105 5.72 0.29 -5.33
CA ARG A 105 5.09 1.15 -4.33
C ARG A 105 3.85 0.44 -3.81
N VAL A 106 3.71 0.39 -2.50
CA VAL A 106 2.50 -0.13 -1.86
C VAL A 106 1.80 1.02 -1.17
N GLU A 107 0.48 1.02 -1.27
CA GLU A 107 -0.42 1.89 -0.51
C GLU A 107 -1.45 1.00 0.18
N ILE A 108 -1.56 1.13 1.50
CA ILE A 108 -2.53 0.41 2.32
C ILE A 108 -3.49 1.45 2.86
N THR A 109 -4.78 1.26 2.63
CA THR A 109 -5.81 2.17 3.14
C THR A 109 -6.86 1.43 3.94
N THR A 110 -7.27 2.01 5.07
CA THR A 110 -8.42 1.53 5.83
C THR A 110 -9.14 2.68 6.52
N THR A 111 -10.32 2.39 7.05
CA THR A 111 -11.12 3.30 7.84
C THR A 111 -11.45 2.68 9.19
N GLU A 112 -11.28 3.44 10.26
CA GLU A 112 -11.62 3.04 11.62
C GLU A 112 -12.73 3.95 12.18
N ARG A 113 -13.71 3.37 12.87
CA ARG A 113 -14.72 4.15 13.60
C ARG A 113 -14.17 4.60 14.94
N LEU A 114 -14.21 5.90 15.19
CA LEU A 114 -13.83 6.48 16.48
C LEU A 114 -15.08 6.58 17.34
N TRP A 115 -15.15 5.74 18.38
CA TRP A 115 -16.16 5.87 19.41
C TRP A 115 -15.65 6.91 20.42
N LEU A 116 -16.35 8.03 20.53
CA LEU A 116 -16.15 8.91 21.68
C LEU A 116 -16.55 8.09 22.91
N ALA A 117 -15.61 7.89 23.83
CA ALA A 117 -15.94 7.29 25.12
C ALA A 117 -17.10 8.09 25.71
N GLU A 118 -18.23 7.44 25.99
CA GLU A 118 -19.27 8.07 26.80
C GLU A 118 -18.58 8.57 28.08
N GLU A 119 -18.62 9.89 28.31
CA GLU A 119 -18.32 10.43 29.63
C GLU A 119 -19.26 9.75 30.60
N VAL A 120 -18.75 8.75 31.32
CA VAL A 120 -19.47 8.12 32.42
C VAL A 120 -19.60 9.20 33.50
N ALA A 121 -20.74 9.87 33.50
CA ALA A 121 -21.15 10.86 34.49
C ALA A 121 -21.46 10.22 35.84
#